data_AF-A0A3C0QRG5-F1
#
_entry.id   AF-A0A3C0QRG5-F1
#
_cell.length_a   1.000
_cell.length_b   1.000
_cell.length_c   1.000
_cell.angle_alpha   90.00
_cell.angle_beta   90.00
_cell.angle_gamma   90.00
#
_symmetry.space_group_name_H-M   'P 1'
#
loop_
_entity.id
_entity.type
_entity.pdbx_description
1 polymer ?
#
loop_
_entity_poly.entity_id
_entity_poly.type
_entity_poly.pdbx_seq_one_letter_code
_entity_poly.pdbx_strand_id
1 'polypeptide(L)' 'IEFRLFRGTLKLNTLLATLQMVDKICETAMHLDDDDVTEMSWSEFMSYITEPRLIQYLKERRLYINEEISNEEEI' A
#
# COMPACT_ATOMS: atom_id res chain seq x y z
N ILE A 1 9.95 12.98 2.87
CA ILE A 1 8.52 12.64 2.68
C ILE A 1 7.98 12.16 4.02
N GLU A 2 6.90 12.75 4.54
CA GLU A 2 6.26 12.32 5.79
C GLU A 2 5.01 11.50 5.47
N PHE A 3 4.99 10.22 5.86
CA PHE A 3 3.82 9.34 5.66
C PHE A 3 2.97 9.30 6.92
N ARG A 4 1.82 9.99 6.90
CA ARG A 4 0.82 9.94 7.98
C ARG A 4 -0.19 8.81 7.76
N LEU A 5 0.21 7.60 8.17
CA LEU A 5 -0.60 6.39 7.95
C LEU A 5 -1.70 6.18 9.00
N PHE A 6 -1.64 6.89 10.14
CA PHE A 6 -2.51 6.61 11.29
C PHE A 6 -3.28 7.82 11.79
N ARG A 7 -4.54 7.58 12.19
CA ARG A 7 -5.33 8.44 13.07
C ARG A 7 -6.00 7.56 14.13
N GLY A 8 -5.83 7.89 15.42
CA GLY A 8 -6.36 7.11 16.54
C GLY A 8 -5.43 5.97 17.01
N THR A 9 -6.00 4.94 17.65
CA THR A 9 -5.23 3.83 18.24
C THR A 9 -4.59 2.95 17.17
N LEU A 10 -3.27 2.76 17.28
CA LEU A 10 -2.48 1.91 16.40
C LEU A 10 -2.76 0.43 16.68
N LYS A 11 -3.43 -0.25 15.74
CA LYS A 11 -3.59 -1.72 15.79
C LYS A 11 -2.34 -2.41 15.23
N LEU A 12 -2.04 -3.60 15.74
CA LEU A 12 -0.89 -4.41 15.28
C LEU A 12 -0.92 -4.66 13.76
N ASN A 13 -2.09 -4.99 13.19
CA ASN A 13 -2.21 -5.20 11.74
C ASN A 13 -1.87 -3.95 10.94
N THR A 14 -2.23 -2.77 11.45
CA THR A 14 -1.94 -1.48 10.79
C THR A 14 -0.46 -1.14 10.88
N LEU A 15 0.20 -1.46 12.00
CA LEU A 15 1.64 -1.35 12.14
C LEU A 15 2.37 -2.26 11.13
N LEU A 16 1.97 -3.54 11.04
CA LEU A 16 2.56 -4.50 10.11
C LEU A 16 2.37 -4.09 8.65
N ALA A 17 1.17 -3.64 8.27
CA ALA A 17 0.90 -3.10 6.94
C ALA A 17 1.80 -1.90 6.61
N THR A 18 2.05 -1.04 7.60
CA THR A 18 2.92 0.13 7.44
C THR A 18 4.38 -0.26 7.24
N LEU A 19 4.87 -1.25 8.00
CA LEU A 19 6.23 -1.75 7.80
C LEU A 19 6.40 -2.33 6.39
N GLN A 20 5.42 -3.11 5.92
CA GLN A 20 5.42 -3.64 4.55
C GLN A 20 5.40 -2.53 3.49
N MET A 21 4.65 -1.45 3.73
CA MET A 21 4.62 -0.30 2.82
C MET A 21 5.97 0.41 2.72
N VAL A 22 6.61 0.65 3.87
CA VAL A 22 7.93 1.30 3.91
C VAL A 22 8.98 0.43 3.25
N ASP A 23 8.97 -0.87 3.53
CA ASP A 23 9.89 -1.83 2.91
C ASP A 23 9.76 -1.81 1.38
N LYS A 24 8.51 -1.82 0.87
CA LYS A 24 8.28 -1.78 -0.58
C LYS A 24 8.72 -0.47 -1.24
N ILE A 25 8.54 0.65 -0.56
CA ILE A 25 9.06 1.95 -1.03
C ILE A 25 10.59 1.92 -1.08
N CYS A 26 11.24 1.38 -0.06
CA CYS A 26 12.70 1.25 -0.03
C CYS A 26 13.21 0.33 -1.14
N GLU A 27 12.60 -0.84 -1.34
CA GLU A 27 12.92 -1.73 -2.47
C GLU A 27 12.78 -1.00 -3.80
N THR A 28 11.67 -0.31 -4.01
CA THR A 28 11.40 0.40 -5.26
C THR A 28 12.45 1.48 -5.52
N ALA A 29 12.78 2.28 -4.49
CA ALA A 29 13.82 3.31 -4.59
C ALA A 29 15.25 2.76 -4.75
N MET A 30 15.50 1.51 -4.38
CA MET A 30 16.81 0.86 -4.58
C MET A 30 16.98 0.29 -5.99
N HIS A 31 15.89 -0.02 -6.70
CA HIS A 31 15.93 -0.72 -7.98
C HIS A 31 15.57 0.16 -9.19
N LEU A 32 15.09 1.39 -8.96
CA LEU A 32 14.72 2.33 -10.02
C LEU A 32 15.68 3.50 -10.04
N ASP A 33 16.02 3.95 -11.25
CA ASP A 33 16.74 5.19 -11.46
C ASP A 33 15.79 6.40 -11.26
N ASP A 34 16.34 7.59 -11.05
CA ASP A 34 15.58 8.79 -10.69
C ASP A 34 14.47 9.12 -11.72
N ASP A 35 14.71 8.86 -13.01
CA ASP A 35 13.75 9.06 -14.11
C ASP A 35 12.59 8.06 -14.01
N ASP A 36 12.87 6.78 -13.72
CA ASP A 36 11.84 5.75 -13.59
C ASP A 36 10.95 6.00 -12.36
N VAL A 37 11.53 6.48 -11.25
CA VAL A 37 10.78 6.86 -10.05
C VAL A 37 9.86 8.05 -10.32
N THR A 38 10.28 9.00 -11.17
CA THR A 38 9.46 10.17 -11.49
C THR A 38 8.34 9.87 -12.49
N GLU A 39 8.51 8.90 -13.38
CA GLU A 39 7.47 8.45 -14.29
C GLU A 39 6.47 7.46 -13.66
N MET A 40 6.87 6.77 -12.57
CA MET A 40 6.04 5.77 -11.92
C MET A 40 4.74 6.36 -11.34
N SER A 41 3.62 5.82 -11.81
CA SER A 41 2.32 6.17 -11.24
C SER A 41 2.06 5.46 -9.91
N TRP A 42 1.20 6.03 -9.06
CA TRP A 42 0.79 5.39 -7.81
C TRP A 42 0.12 4.02 -8.05
N SER A 43 -0.73 3.91 -9.08
CA SER A 43 -1.38 2.64 -9.44
C SER A 43 -0.37 1.57 -9.88
N GLU A 44 0.67 1.97 -10.59
CA GLU A 44 1.75 1.09 -11.03
C GLU A 44 2.57 0.61 -9.83
N PHE A 45 2.98 1.51 -8.93
CA PHE A 45 3.61 1.14 -7.66
C PHE A 45 2.76 0.11 -6.88
N MET A 46 1.46 0.36 -6.78
CA MET A 46 0.51 -0.51 -6.07
C MET A 46 0.32 -1.88 -6.74
N SER A 47 0.58 -1.99 -8.05
CA SER A 47 0.55 -3.26 -8.78
C SER A 47 1.67 -4.22 -8.37
N TYR A 48 2.79 -3.68 -7.86
CA TYR A 48 3.92 -4.48 -7.39
C TYR A 48 3.79 -4.95 -5.94
N ILE A 49 2.77 -4.50 -5.21
CA ILE A 49 2.53 -4.89 -3.83
C ILE A 49 1.99 -6.33 -3.77
N THR A 50 2.72 -7.20 -3.08
CA THR A 50 2.35 -8.61 -2.86
C THR A 50 2.14 -8.92 -1.37
N GLU A 51 2.41 -7.96 -0.51
CA GLU A 51 2.51 -8.15 0.93
C GLU A 51 1.11 -8.23 1.57
N PRO A 52 0.76 -9.34 2.26
CA PRO A 52 -0.62 -9.64 2.60
C PRO A 52 -1.24 -8.68 3.62
N ARG A 53 -0.46 -8.13 4.57
CA ARG A 53 -1.01 -7.19 5.57
C ARG A 53 -1.25 -5.83 4.94
N LEU A 54 -0.38 -5.41 4.05
CA LEU A 54 -0.55 -4.19 3.27
C LEU A 54 -1.76 -4.29 2.34
N ILE A 55 -1.89 -5.38 1.57
CA ILE A 55 -3.06 -5.62 0.72
C ILE A 55 -4.35 -5.59 1.54
N GLN A 56 -4.40 -6.33 2.67
CA GLN A 56 -5.57 -6.32 3.55
C GLN A 56 -5.91 -4.90 4.01
N TYR A 57 -4.91 -4.16 4.49
CA TYR A 57 -5.10 -2.79 4.96
C TYR A 57 -5.63 -1.84 3.86
N LEU A 58 -5.14 -2.00 2.63
CA LEU A 58 -5.56 -1.21 1.48
C LEU A 58 -6.99 -1.55 1.05
N LYS A 59 -7.36 -2.83 1.06
CA LYS A 59 -8.73 -3.30 0.78
C LYS A 59 -9.73 -2.76 1.81
N GLU A 60 -9.42 -2.87 3.10
CA GLU A 60 -10.25 -2.34 4.21
C GLU A 60 -10.55 -0.84 4.08
N ARG A 61 -9.65 -0.08 3.43
CA ARG A 61 -9.80 1.36 3.20
C ARG A 61 -10.27 1.74 1.78
N ARG A 62 -10.59 0.76 0.93
CA ARG A 62 -10.97 0.98 -0.48
C ARG A 62 -9.89 1.74 -1.28
N LEU A 63 -8.63 1.48 -0.97
CA LEU A 63 -7.44 2.06 -1.63
C LEU A 63 -6.73 1.06 -2.54
N TYR A 64 -7.15 -0.20 -2.55
CA TYR A 64 -6.59 -1.25 -3.40
C TYR A 64 -7.25 -1.23 -4.78
N ILE A 65 -6.46 -1.01 -5.83
CA ILE A 65 -6.96 -0.82 -7.20
C ILE A 65 -7.03 -2.16 -7.98
N ASN A 66 -6.35 -3.21 -7.51
CA ASN A 66 -6.14 -4.44 -8.30
C ASN A 66 -7.23 -5.51 -8.19
N GLU A 67 -8.31 -5.29 -7.45
CA GLU A 67 -9.49 -6.17 -7.46
C GLU A 67 -10.76 -5.32 -7.49
N GLU A 68 -11.75 -5.69 -8.31
CA GLU A 68 -13.10 -5.15 -8.18
C GLU A 68 -13.55 -5.38 -6.74
N ILE A 69 -13.87 -4.28 -6.04
CA ILE A 69 -14.46 -4.35 -4.72
C ILE A 69 -15.81 -5.03 -4.93
N SER A 70 -15.89 -6.35 -4.71
CA SER A 70 -17.16 -7.03 -4.52
C SER A 70 -17.78 -6.38 -3.29
N ASN A 71 -18.67 -5.43 -3.53
CA ASN A 71 -19.61 -4.95 -2.54
C ASN A 71 -20.63 -6.09 -2.34
N GLU A 72 -20.19 -7.21 -1.78
CA GLU A 72 -21.11 -8.09 -1.08
C GLU A 72 -21.54 -7.31 0.17
N GLU A 73 -22.67 -6.63 -0.01
CA GLU A 73 -23.48 -6.04 1.04
C GLU A 73 -23.57 -7.01 2.22
N GLU A 74 -23.29 -6.50 3.41
CA GLU A 74 -23.65 -7.17 4.67
C GLU A 74 -25.13 -7.60 4.58
N ILE A 75 -25.38 -8.92 4.67
CA ILE A 75 -26.71 -9.48 4.94
C ILE A 75 -26.97 -9.40 6.45
#